data_AF-A0A520Z732-F1
#
_entry.id   AF-A0A520Z732-F1
#
_cell.length_a   1.000
_cell.length_b   1.000
_cell.length_c   1.000
_cell.angle_alpha   90.00
_cell.angle_beta   90.00
_cell.angle_gamma   90.00
#
_symmetry.space_group_name_H-M   'P 1'
#
loop_
_entity.id
_entity.type
_entity.pdbx_description
1 polymer ?
#
loop_
_entity_poly.entity_id
_entity_poly.type
_entity_poly.pdbx_seq_one_letter_code
_entity_poly.pdbx_strand_id
1 'polypeptide(L)' 'MKVQVSRKAHFNAAHRLFRKDWDDAKNKAVFGKCSNPNFHGHN' A
#
# COMPACT_ATOMS: atom_id res chain seq x y z
N MET A 1 -7.78 -33.17 21.68
CA MET A 1 -7.21 -33.03 20.33
C MET A 1 -7.17 -31.54 20.00
N LYS A 2 -6.03 -30.97 19.59
CA LYS A 2 -5.95 -29.56 19.18
C LYS A 2 -5.96 -29.50 17.65
N VAL A 3 -6.84 -28.69 17.07
CA VAL A 3 -6.98 -28.51 15.62
C VAL A 3 -6.93 -27.03 15.31
N GLN A 4 -6.27 -26.68 14.21
CA GLN A 4 -6.27 -25.33 13.66
C GLN A 4 -6.92 -25.39 12.27
N VAL A 5 -7.86 -24.48 12.02
CA VAL A 5 -8.52 -24.30 10.73
C VAL A 5 -8.25 -22.89 10.24
N SER A 6 -7.85 -22.76 8.98
CA SER A 6 -7.62 -21.47 8.33
C SER A 6 -8.30 -21.42 6.96
N ARG A 7 -8.68 -20.21 6.53
CA ARG A 7 -9.22 -19.94 5.19
C ARG A 7 -8.54 -18.71 4.63
N LYS A 8 -8.21 -18.74 3.33
CA LYS A 8 -7.63 -17.62 2.59
C LYS A 8 -8.70 -16.95 1.72
N ALA A 9 -8.64 -15.62 1.64
CA ALA A 9 -9.40 -14.79 0.71
C ALA A 9 -8.46 -13.75 0.09
N HIS A 10 -8.92 -13.09 -0.99
CA HIS A 10 -8.21 -12.01 -1.68
C HIS A 10 -9.13 -10.82 -1.86
N PHE A 11 -8.55 -9.62 -1.94
CA PHE A 11 -9.27 -8.40 -2.28
C PHE A 11 -8.33 -7.46 -3.01
N ASN A 12 -8.88 -6.73 -3.98
CA ASN A 12 -8.11 -5.79 -4.77
C ASN A 12 -8.31 -4.38 -4.22
N ALA A 13 -7.23 -3.62 -4.07
CA ALA A 13 -7.29 -2.24 -3.59
C ALA A 13 -6.22 -1.35 -4.22
N ALA A 14 -6.55 -0.07 -4.39
CA ALA A 14 -5.61 0.97 -4.80
C ALA A 14 -5.21 1.85 -3.60
N HIS A 15 -3.96 2.31 -3.59
CA HIS A 15 -3.42 3.20 -2.56
C HIS A 15 -2.20 3.99 -3.06
N ARG A 16 -1.81 4.99 -2.27
CA ARG A 16 -0.61 5.82 -2.48
C ARG A 16 0.07 5.96 -1.12
N LEU A 17 1.38 5.72 -1.09
CA LEU A 17 2.17 6.07 0.08
C LEU A 17 2.45 7.56 0.04
N PHE A 18 1.90 8.31 0.99
CA PHE A 18 2.03 9.76 1.04
C PHE A 18 1.92 10.26 2.48
N ARG A 19 2.79 11.19 2.85
CA ARG A 19 2.69 11.92 4.12
C ARG A 19 2.32 13.37 3.85
N LYS A 20 1.18 13.78 4.39
CA LYS A 20 0.58 15.11 4.17
C LYS A 20 1.43 16.29 4.63
N ASP A 21 2.32 16.07 5.60
CA ASP A 21 3.18 17.11 6.16
C ASP A 21 4.49 17.28 5.36
N TRP A 22 4.66 16.52 4.27
CA TRP A 22 5.83 16.57 3.39
C TRP A 22 5.45 17.14 2.02
N ASP A 23 6.41 17.79 1.37
CA ASP A 23 6.28 18.14 -0.04
C ASP A 23 6.34 16.89 -0.94
N ASP A 24 5.95 17.06 -2.20
CA ASP A 24 5.96 15.97 -3.17
C ASP A 24 7.38 15.46 -3.47
N ALA A 25 8.40 16.33 -3.41
CA ALA A 25 9.79 15.95 -3.64
C ALA A 25 10.29 14.96 -2.59
N LYS A 26 10.03 15.24 -1.30
CA LYS A 26 10.37 14.34 -0.20
C LYS A 26 9.56 13.06 -0.25
N ASN A 27 8.26 13.14 -0.53
CA ASN A 27 7.43 11.94 -0.72
C ASN A 27 7.98 11.05 -1.85
N LYS A 28 8.36 11.64 -2.99
CA LYS A 28 8.98 10.92 -4.10
C LYS A 28 10.35 10.36 -3.77
N ALA A 29 11.18 11.09 -3.01
CA ALA A 29 12.49 10.61 -2.60
C ALA A 29 12.40 9.41 -1.63
N VAL A 30 11.44 9.44 -0.70
CA VAL A 30 11.28 8.39 0.32
C VAL A 30 10.50 7.19 -0.22
N PHE A 31 9.37 7.40 -0.89
CA PHE A 31 8.47 6.33 -1.31
C PHE A 31 8.63 5.95 -2.79
N GLY A 32 9.41 6.70 -3.58
CA GLY A 32 9.68 6.40 -4.98
C GLY A 32 8.40 6.24 -5.80
N LYS A 33 8.31 5.12 -6.54
CA LYS A 33 7.16 4.79 -7.39
C LYS A 33 5.85 4.62 -6.59
N CYS A 34 5.91 4.26 -5.31
CA CYS A 34 4.73 4.08 -4.46
C CYS A 34 4.05 5.39 -4.05
N SER A 35 4.72 6.53 -4.20
CA SER A 35 4.13 7.88 -4.05
C SER A 35 3.62 8.45 -5.38
N ASN A 36 3.36 7.62 -6.39
CA ASN A 36 2.73 8.06 -7.63
C ASN A 36 1.44 8.86 -7.32
N PRO A 37 1.30 10.12 -7.81
CA PRO A 37 0.08 10.90 -7.63
C PRO A 37 -1.18 10.19 -8.14
N ASN A 38 -1.01 9.31 -9.13
CA ASN A 38 -2.08 8.50 -9.71
C ASN A 38 -2.23 7.11 -9.07
N PHE A 39 -1.69 6.92 -7.86
CA PHE A 39 -1.83 5.68 -7.07
C PHE A 39 -1.16 4.45 -7.72
N HIS A 40 -1.25 3.32 -7.03
CA HIS A 40 -0.97 1.96 -7.51
C HIS A 40 -1.90 0.98 -6.79
N GLY A 41 -1.95 -0.28 -7.20
CA GLY A 41 -2.83 -1.28 -6.59
C GLY A 41 -2.19 -2.64 -6.39
N HIS A 42 -2.90 -3.49 -5.65
CA HIS A 42 -2.52 -4.87 -5.29
C HIS A 42 -3.75 -5.80 -5.34
N ASN A 43 -3.49 -7.11 -5.36
CA ASN A 43 -4.49 -8.20 -5.36
C ASN A 43 -4.45 -9.02 -4.05
#